data_AF-A0A9C8VZN9-F1
#
_entry.id   AF-A0A9C8VZN9-F1
#
_cell.length_a   1.000
_cell.length_b   1.000
_cell.length_c   1.000
_cell.angle_alpha   90.00
_cell.angle_beta   90.00
_cell.angle_gamma   90.00
#
_symmetry.space_group_name_H-M   'P 1'
#
loop_
_entity.id
_entity.type
_entity.pdbx_description
1 polymer ?
#
loop_
_entity_poly.entity_id
_entity_poly.type
_entity_poly.pdbx_seq_one_letter_code
_entity_poly.pdbx_strand_id
1 'polypeptide(L)'
;MKGIIFNLLEDYITSRSGEEAYERLLSRCTLRSKDPLLMVAPGTYPDEDFREIVRKAAADAGLAEDAFHRAFGRFAIPRMAERYPDFFAPFHHPKDFLKFTGMVHLVEVKKLYTDARVPDFTCRDTGPGELVLEYTSERRLCHLVEGLIEGVATYYGVRTEYRQTLCQHRGDRTCEFHIRFAEDSGRDSTDGRRSA
;
A
#
# COMPACT_ATOMS: atom_id res chain seq x y z
N MET A 1 -2.37 10.97 9.25
CA MET A 1 -2.72 9.75 8.51
C MET A 1 -4.22 9.49 8.58
N LYS A 2 -4.84 8.91 7.55
CA LYS A 2 -6.30 8.60 7.55
C LYS A 2 -6.62 7.31 8.32
N GLY A 3 -7.78 7.25 8.95
CA GLY A 3 -8.25 6.09 9.73
C GLY A 3 -8.25 4.78 8.96
N ILE A 4 -8.56 4.79 7.66
CA ILE A 4 -8.51 3.57 6.83
C ILE A 4 -7.12 2.90 6.82
N ILE A 5 -6.04 3.68 6.94
CA ILE A 5 -4.68 3.15 7.01
C ILE A 5 -4.42 2.53 8.39
N PHE A 6 -5.01 3.06 9.46
CA PHE A 6 -4.95 2.44 10.79
C PHE A 6 -5.74 1.12 10.83
N ASN A 7 -6.95 1.08 10.26
CA ASN A 7 -7.73 -0.15 10.16
C ASN A 7 -6.95 -1.25 9.43
N LEU A 8 -6.29 -0.92 8.31
CA LEU A 8 -5.46 -1.88 7.58
C LEU A 8 -4.22 -2.32 8.37
N LEU A 9 -3.63 -1.41 9.15
CA LEU A 9 -2.48 -1.72 10.01
C LEU A 9 -2.89 -2.65 11.16
N GLU A 10 -4.05 -2.41 11.75
CA GLU A 10 -4.67 -3.29 12.74
C GLU A 10 -4.88 -4.68 12.15
N ASP A 11 -5.57 -4.80 11.00
CA ASP A 11 -5.76 -6.10 10.32
C ASP A 11 -4.44 -6.83 10.07
N TYR A 12 -3.39 -6.09 9.70
CA TYR A 12 -2.08 -6.64 9.43
C TYR A 12 -1.44 -7.23 10.70
N ILE A 13 -1.54 -6.51 11.82
CA ILE A 13 -0.98 -6.95 13.11
C ILE A 13 -1.80 -8.11 13.68
N THR A 14 -3.13 -7.99 13.68
CA THR A 14 -4.04 -9.01 14.24
C THR A 14 -4.03 -10.29 13.43
N SER A 15 -3.95 -10.23 12.09
CA SER A 15 -3.84 -11.45 11.26
C SER A 15 -2.57 -12.26 11.50
N ARG A 16 -1.53 -11.67 12.11
CA ARG A 16 -0.27 -12.34 12.45
C ARG A 16 -0.15 -12.75 13.91
N SER A 17 -0.66 -11.91 14.81
CA SER A 17 -0.36 -11.99 16.25
C SER A 17 -1.61 -12.13 17.12
N GLY A 18 -2.81 -12.03 16.53
CA GLY A 18 -4.09 -12.02 17.24
C GLY A 18 -4.46 -10.65 17.82
N GLU A 19 -5.73 -10.50 18.17
CA GLU A 19 -6.32 -9.28 18.72
C GLU A 19 -5.70 -8.90 20.07
N GLU A 20 -5.52 -9.87 20.98
CA GLU A 20 -4.91 -9.60 22.29
C GLU A 20 -3.48 -9.04 22.18
N ALA A 21 -2.70 -9.48 21.20
CA ALA A 21 -1.36 -8.97 20.98
C ALA A 21 -1.39 -7.52 20.49
N TYR A 22 -2.37 -7.18 19.65
CA TYR A 22 -2.59 -5.81 19.20
C TYR A 22 -3.03 -4.90 20.35
N GLU A 23 -3.95 -5.33 21.22
CA GLU A 23 -4.33 -4.58 22.41
C GLU A 23 -3.14 -4.34 23.36
N ARG A 24 -2.34 -5.39 23.60
CA ARG A 24 -1.10 -5.28 24.38
C ARG A 24 -0.09 -4.34 23.74
N LEU A 25 -0.04 -4.27 22.41
CA LEU A 25 0.82 -3.34 21.69
C LEU A 25 0.35 -1.90 21.90
N LEU A 26 -0.95 -1.63 21.71
CA LEU A 26 -1.54 -0.32 21.88
C LEU A 26 -1.38 0.22 23.30
N SER A 27 -1.50 -0.64 24.33
CA SER A 27 -1.29 -0.23 25.73
C SER A 27 0.15 0.22 26.03
N ARG A 28 1.11 -0.18 25.18
CA ARG A 28 2.51 0.28 25.27
C ARG A 28 2.78 1.52 24.41
N CYS A 29 1.86 1.95 23.55
CA CYS A 29 2.01 3.12 22.69
C CYS A 29 1.74 4.42 23.47
N THR A 30 2.56 5.45 23.24
CA THR A 30 2.26 6.81 23.70
C THR A 30 1.66 7.61 22.55
N LEU A 31 0.34 7.50 22.37
CA LEU A 31 -0.38 8.16 21.29
C LEU A 31 -0.80 9.58 21.68
N ARG A 32 -0.78 10.49 20.71
CA ARG A 32 -1.26 11.87 20.84
C ARG A 32 -2.78 11.94 20.73
N SER A 33 -3.40 11.02 20.00
CA SER A 33 -4.85 10.87 19.96
C SER A 33 -5.37 10.42 21.33
N LYS A 34 -6.39 11.12 21.85
CA LYS A 34 -6.93 10.89 23.21
C LYS A 34 -7.62 9.53 23.39
N ASP A 35 -7.97 8.86 22.29
CA ASP A 35 -8.53 7.51 22.31
C ASP A 35 -8.02 6.69 21.11
N PRO A 36 -7.08 5.73 21.34
CA PRO A 36 -6.55 4.83 20.32
C PRO A 36 -7.61 3.93 19.68
N LEU A 37 -8.66 3.56 20.43
CA LEU A 37 -9.73 2.68 19.96
C LEU A 37 -10.74 3.41 19.06
N LEU A 38 -10.65 4.75 18.99
CA LEU A 38 -11.45 5.58 18.10
C LEU A 38 -10.73 5.95 16.80
N MET A 39 -9.66 5.23 16.42
CA MET A 39 -8.96 5.44 15.14
C MET A 39 -9.74 4.90 13.92
N VAL A 40 -10.99 5.33 13.77
CA VAL A 40 -11.94 4.85 12.76
C VAL A 40 -11.99 5.74 11.51
N ALA A 41 -12.32 5.16 10.36
CA ALA A 41 -12.66 5.93 9.18
C ALA A 41 -13.95 6.76 9.43
N PRO A 42 -14.06 8.04 8.99
CA PRO A 42 -13.18 8.78 8.07
C PRO A 42 -12.13 9.71 8.73
N GLY A 43 -11.81 9.49 10.02
CA GLY A 43 -10.96 10.39 10.81
C GLY A 43 -9.56 10.62 10.23
N THR A 44 -8.96 11.76 10.61
CA THR A 44 -7.55 12.08 10.33
C THR A 44 -6.81 12.16 11.66
N TYR A 45 -5.74 11.38 11.79
CA TYR A 45 -4.97 11.23 13.03
C TYR A 45 -3.52 11.69 12.83
N PRO A 46 -2.79 12.01 13.91
CA PRO A 46 -1.37 12.38 13.85
C PRO A 46 -0.52 11.32 13.15
N ASP A 47 0.47 11.76 12.37
CA ASP A 47 1.41 10.83 11.70
C ASP A 47 2.35 10.17 12.73
N GLU A 48 2.57 10.83 13.87
CA GLU A 48 3.33 10.34 15.02
C GLU A 48 2.70 9.09 15.63
N ASP A 49 1.37 9.03 15.70
CA ASP A 49 0.66 7.87 16.23
C ASP A 49 0.88 6.64 15.33
N PHE A 50 0.80 6.83 14.01
CA PHE A 50 1.09 5.78 13.04
C PHE A 50 2.55 5.29 13.17
N ARG A 51 3.51 6.21 13.28
CA ARG A 51 4.93 5.88 13.46
C ARG A 51 5.18 5.12 14.75
N GLU A 52 4.55 5.53 15.85
CA GLU A 52 4.73 4.88 17.15
C GLU A 52 4.19 3.44 17.15
N ILE A 53 3.01 3.21 16.56
CA ILE A 53 2.45 1.86 16.41
C ILE A 53 3.36 1.00 15.53
N VAL A 54 3.76 1.51 14.36
CA VAL A 54 4.65 0.77 13.44
C VAL A 54 5.97 0.40 14.10
N ARG A 55 6.62 1.34 14.79
CA ARG A 55 7.90 1.10 15.47
C ARG A 55 7.79 -0.04 16.49
N LYS A 56 6.74 -0.06 17.30
CA LYS A 56 6.52 -1.13 18.28
C LYS A 56 6.13 -2.45 17.63
N ALA A 57 5.29 -2.41 16.59
CA ALA A 57 4.88 -3.60 15.85
C ALA A 57 6.07 -4.26 15.13
N ALA A 58 6.94 -3.44 14.54
CA ALA A 58 8.18 -3.90 13.91
C ALA A 58 9.12 -4.54 14.93
N ALA A 59 9.29 -3.93 16.10
CA ALA A 59 10.09 -4.48 17.19
C ALA A 59 9.53 -5.83 17.70
N ASP A 60 8.22 -5.93 17.93
CA ASP A 60 7.55 -7.17 18.34
C ASP A 60 7.71 -8.28 17.29
N ALA A 61 7.69 -7.92 16.01
CA ALA A 61 7.88 -8.85 14.90
C ALA A 61 9.35 -9.20 14.60
N GLY A 62 10.31 -8.55 15.27
CA GLY A 62 11.75 -8.70 14.99
C GLY A 62 12.16 -8.19 13.61
N LEU A 63 11.46 -7.19 13.07
CA LEU A 63 11.68 -6.62 11.74
C LEU A 63 12.25 -5.20 11.83
N ALA A 64 13.08 -4.82 10.86
CA ALA A 64 13.38 -3.41 10.63
C ALA A 64 12.10 -2.67 10.18
N GLU A 65 11.95 -1.39 10.54
CA GLU A 65 10.76 -0.58 10.19
C GLU A 65 10.52 -0.54 8.67
N ASP A 66 11.57 -0.44 7.86
CA ASP A 66 11.48 -0.47 6.39
C ASP A 66 10.89 -1.79 5.88
N ALA A 67 11.36 -2.91 6.43
CA ALA A 67 10.84 -4.24 6.10
C ALA A 67 9.39 -4.42 6.56
N PHE A 68 9.04 -3.87 7.72
CA PHE A 68 7.66 -3.86 8.23
C PHE A 68 6.74 -3.06 7.31
N HIS A 69 7.14 -1.85 6.90
CA HIS A 69 6.39 -1.01 5.97
C HIS A 69 6.12 -1.73 4.65
N ARG A 70 7.14 -2.38 4.08
CA ARG A 70 6.98 -3.17 2.84
C ARG A 70 6.04 -4.35 3.03
N ALA A 71 6.19 -5.12 4.11
CA ALA A 71 5.31 -6.24 4.40
C ALA A 71 3.85 -5.81 4.64
N PHE A 72 3.65 -4.67 5.33
CA PHE A 72 2.35 -4.06 5.53
C PHE A 72 1.72 -3.61 4.19
N GLY A 73 2.46 -2.89 3.35
CA GLY A 73 1.96 -2.45 2.03
C GLY A 73 1.53 -3.61 1.14
N ARG A 74 2.30 -4.70 1.14
CA ARG A 74 1.98 -5.92 0.39
C ARG A 74 0.67 -6.55 0.84
N PHE A 75 0.41 -6.54 2.14
CA PHE A 75 -0.84 -7.04 2.72
C PHE A 75 -2.04 -6.12 2.46
N ALA A 76 -1.82 -4.80 2.46
CA ALA A 76 -2.88 -3.81 2.40
C ALA A 76 -3.72 -3.88 1.11
N ILE A 77 -3.10 -4.15 -0.04
CA ILE A 77 -3.79 -4.11 -1.34
C ILE A 77 -4.89 -5.19 -1.47
N PRO A 78 -4.61 -6.50 -1.26
CA PRO A 78 -5.67 -7.52 -1.30
C PRO A 78 -6.83 -7.23 -0.34
N ARG A 79 -6.53 -6.78 0.89
CA ARG A 79 -7.55 -6.40 1.88
C ARG A 79 -8.39 -5.20 1.44
N MET A 80 -7.76 -4.23 0.78
CA MET A 80 -8.47 -3.08 0.25
C MET A 80 -9.39 -3.49 -0.92
N ALA A 81 -8.96 -4.46 -1.74
CA ALA A 81 -9.79 -4.99 -2.82
C ALA A 81 -10.98 -5.81 -2.32
N GLU A 82 -10.84 -6.53 -1.20
CA GLU A 82 -11.96 -7.20 -0.52
C GLU A 82 -13.00 -6.20 0.00
N ARG A 83 -12.55 -5.07 0.55
CA ARG A 83 -13.41 -4.04 1.16
C ARG A 83 -14.05 -3.11 0.12
N TYR A 84 -13.35 -2.83 -0.97
CA TYR A 84 -13.75 -1.84 -1.97
C TYR A 84 -13.58 -2.39 -3.40
N PRO A 85 -14.27 -3.49 -3.75
CA PRO A 85 -14.05 -4.20 -5.01
C PRO A 85 -14.27 -3.31 -6.25
N ASP A 86 -15.20 -2.36 -6.17
CA ASP A 86 -15.54 -1.44 -7.27
C ASP A 86 -14.36 -0.54 -7.69
N PHE A 87 -13.38 -0.30 -6.81
CA PHE A 87 -12.17 0.46 -7.17
C PHE A 87 -11.15 -0.38 -7.95
N PHE A 88 -11.24 -1.70 -7.88
CA PHE A 88 -10.27 -2.62 -8.48
C PHE A 88 -10.83 -3.30 -9.73
N ALA A 89 -12.13 -3.62 -9.73
CA ALA A 89 -12.84 -4.33 -10.79
C ALA A 89 -12.69 -3.72 -12.21
N PRO A 90 -12.59 -2.40 -12.40
CA PRO A 90 -12.44 -1.82 -13.74
C PRO A 90 -11.09 -2.10 -14.43
N PHE A 91 -10.10 -2.64 -13.71
CA PHE A 91 -8.74 -2.80 -14.23
C PHE A 91 -8.40 -4.28 -14.40
N HIS A 92 -7.81 -4.61 -15.54
CA HIS A 92 -7.37 -5.98 -15.86
C HIS A 92 -5.85 -6.16 -15.75
N HIS A 93 -5.10 -5.08 -15.59
CA HIS A 93 -3.65 -5.11 -15.52
C HIS A 93 -3.15 -4.21 -14.36
N PRO A 94 -2.17 -4.67 -13.55
CA PRO A 94 -1.67 -3.92 -12.39
C PRO A 94 -1.11 -2.54 -12.74
N LYS A 95 -0.49 -2.40 -13.91
CA LYS A 95 -0.02 -1.10 -14.43
C LYS A 95 -1.13 -0.07 -14.52
N ASP A 96 -2.31 -0.46 -15.03
CA ASP A 96 -3.43 0.46 -15.21
C ASP A 96 -4.05 0.83 -13.87
N PHE A 97 -4.13 -0.12 -12.95
CA PHE A 97 -4.51 0.14 -11.57
C PHE A 97 -3.54 1.12 -10.88
N LEU A 98 -2.22 0.94 -11.01
CA LEU A 98 -1.25 1.86 -10.41
C LEU A 98 -1.39 3.29 -10.97
N LYS A 99 -1.54 3.43 -12.29
CA LYS A 99 -1.81 4.72 -12.95
C LYS A 99 -3.08 5.37 -12.40
N PHE A 100 -4.13 4.58 -12.19
CA PHE A 100 -5.36 5.05 -11.57
C PHE A 100 -5.19 5.42 -10.09
N THR A 101 -4.49 4.62 -9.27
CA THR A 101 -4.31 4.92 -7.84
C THR A 101 -3.53 6.20 -7.60
N GLY A 102 -2.53 6.50 -8.44
CA GLY A 102 -1.86 7.79 -8.43
C GLY A 102 -2.86 8.95 -8.63
N MET A 103 -3.80 8.78 -9.56
CA MET A 103 -4.90 9.72 -9.81
C MET A 103 -5.91 9.79 -8.64
N VAL A 104 -6.30 8.65 -8.02
CA VAL A 104 -7.28 8.60 -6.92
C VAL A 104 -6.79 9.34 -5.68
N HIS A 105 -5.54 9.16 -5.28
CA HIS A 105 -4.98 9.86 -4.11
C HIS A 105 -4.95 11.38 -4.31
N LEU A 106 -4.65 11.83 -5.53
CA LEU A 106 -4.58 13.23 -5.89
C LEU A 106 -5.96 13.88 -6.08
N VAL A 107 -6.94 13.16 -6.62
CA VAL A 107 -8.20 13.74 -7.10
C VAL A 107 -9.36 13.39 -6.16
N GLU A 108 -9.62 12.12 -5.88
CA GLU A 108 -10.79 11.69 -5.10
C GLU A 108 -10.65 12.03 -3.61
N VAL A 109 -9.47 11.76 -3.03
CA VAL A 109 -9.22 12.03 -1.60
C VAL A 109 -9.14 13.52 -1.30
N LYS A 110 -8.50 14.32 -2.17
CA LYS A 110 -8.43 15.78 -2.00
C LYS A 110 -9.79 16.46 -2.20
N LYS A 111 -10.65 15.95 -3.11
CA LYS A 111 -12.02 16.45 -3.29
C LYS A 111 -12.86 16.27 -2.02
N LEU A 112 -12.74 15.12 -1.36
CA LEU A 112 -13.50 14.80 -0.16
C LEU A 112 -12.90 15.43 1.10
N TYR A 113 -11.59 15.66 1.11
CA TYR A 113 -10.84 16.16 2.27
C TYR A 113 -9.79 17.18 1.83
N THR A 114 -10.16 18.45 1.77
CA THR A 114 -9.30 19.55 1.30
C THR A 114 -8.00 19.68 2.10
N ASP A 115 -8.03 19.33 3.39
CA ASP A 115 -6.86 19.38 4.29
C ASP A 115 -6.02 18.08 4.29
N ALA A 116 -6.35 17.11 3.44
CA ALA A 116 -5.63 15.86 3.38
C ALA A 116 -4.22 16.06 2.81
N ARG A 117 -3.21 15.88 3.68
CA ARG A 117 -1.82 15.72 3.27
C ARG A 117 -1.67 14.34 2.61
N VAL A 118 -1.83 14.29 1.29
CA VAL A 118 -1.65 13.08 0.48
C VAL A 118 -0.27 13.08 -0.19
N PRO A 119 0.33 11.90 -0.44
CA PRO A 119 1.51 11.80 -1.28
C PRO A 119 1.21 12.22 -2.72
N ASP A 120 2.23 12.70 -3.41
CA ASP A 120 2.20 12.91 -4.85
C ASP A 120 2.71 11.66 -5.57
N PHE A 121 1.96 11.22 -6.56
CA PHE A 121 2.29 10.06 -7.39
C PHE A 121 2.20 10.46 -8.85
N THR A 122 3.32 10.31 -9.57
CA THR A 122 3.37 10.49 -11.02
C THR A 122 3.72 9.17 -11.67
N CYS A 123 2.92 8.75 -12.65
CA CYS A 123 3.12 7.50 -13.39
C CYS A 123 3.49 7.81 -14.83
N ARG A 124 4.59 7.24 -15.32
CA ARG A 124 5.00 7.29 -16.72
C ARG A 124 5.01 5.89 -17.31
N ASP A 125 4.16 5.68 -18.31
CA ASP A 125 4.10 4.44 -19.07
C ASP A 125 5.32 4.36 -20.01
N THR A 126 6.17 3.36 -19.83
CA THR A 126 7.42 3.21 -20.61
C THR A 126 7.40 2.03 -21.56
N GLY A 127 6.34 1.21 -21.55
CA GLY A 127 6.22 0.05 -22.43
C GLY A 127 5.19 -0.98 -21.97
N PRO A 128 5.03 -2.08 -22.73
CA PRO A 128 4.23 -3.24 -22.30
C PRO A 128 4.74 -3.78 -20.96
N GLY A 129 3.85 -3.88 -19.96
CA GLY A 129 4.21 -4.33 -18.62
C GLY A 129 5.12 -3.39 -17.80
N GLU A 130 5.62 -2.28 -18.36
CA GLU A 130 6.61 -1.42 -17.72
C GLU A 130 6.04 -0.07 -17.29
N LEU A 131 6.44 0.39 -16.10
CA LEU A 131 5.96 1.63 -15.49
C LEU A 131 7.07 2.29 -14.68
N VAL A 132 7.25 3.60 -14.85
CA VAL A 132 8.02 4.41 -13.90
C VAL A 132 7.04 5.11 -12.96
N LEU A 133 7.18 4.87 -11.66
CA LEU A 133 6.41 5.50 -10.59
C LEU A 133 7.31 6.44 -9.81
N GLU A 134 6.95 7.72 -9.79
CA GLU A 134 7.56 8.72 -8.93
C GLU A 134 6.65 8.96 -7.72
N TYR A 135 7.26 8.98 -6.53
CA TYR A 135 6.60 9.19 -5.24
C TYR A 135 7.30 10.30 -4.47
N THR A 136 6.54 11.34 -4.11
CA THR A 136 7.02 12.41 -3.23
C THR A 136 6.08 12.60 -2.05
N SER A 137 6.63 12.56 -0.84
CA SER A 137 5.87 12.88 0.38
C SER A 137 6.77 13.36 1.51
N GLU A 138 6.25 14.26 2.33
CA GLU A 138 6.88 14.62 3.62
C GLU A 138 7.04 13.41 4.54
N ARG A 139 6.19 12.38 4.37
CA ARG A 139 6.20 11.17 5.22
C ARG A 139 7.33 10.19 4.88
N ARG A 140 7.93 10.28 3.69
CA ARG A 140 9.01 9.39 3.20
C ARG A 140 8.73 7.89 3.37
N LEU A 141 7.50 7.46 3.08
CA LEU A 141 7.07 6.05 3.22
C LEU A 141 7.36 5.23 1.95
N CYS A 142 8.54 5.39 1.35
CA CYS A 142 8.87 4.73 0.09
C CYS A 142 8.90 3.20 0.20
N HIS A 143 9.27 2.64 1.35
CA HIS A 143 9.20 1.19 1.60
C HIS A 143 7.76 0.67 1.70
N LEU A 144 6.82 1.52 2.15
CA LEU A 144 5.40 1.19 2.06
C LEU A 144 4.96 1.13 0.60
N VAL A 145 5.43 2.07 -0.25
CA VAL A 145 5.15 2.08 -1.70
C VAL A 145 5.69 0.82 -2.38
N GLU A 146 6.90 0.37 -2.05
CA GLU A 146 7.44 -0.92 -2.50
C GLU A 146 6.48 -2.07 -2.18
N GLY A 147 6.00 -2.11 -0.94
CA GLY A 147 4.99 -3.07 -0.50
C GLY A 147 3.70 -2.98 -1.31
N LEU A 148 3.19 -1.78 -1.56
CA LEU A 148 1.97 -1.59 -2.35
C LEU A 148 2.15 -2.08 -3.79
N ILE A 149 3.30 -1.85 -4.43
CA ILE A 149 3.61 -2.38 -5.77
C ILE A 149 3.53 -3.92 -5.77
N GLU A 150 4.10 -4.57 -4.75
CA GLU A 150 4.04 -6.02 -4.58
C GLU A 150 2.62 -6.54 -4.29
N GLY A 151 1.86 -5.79 -3.48
CA GLY A 151 0.48 -6.10 -3.15
C GLY A 151 -0.41 -6.03 -4.39
N VAL A 152 -0.22 -5.03 -5.25
CA VAL A 152 -0.90 -4.92 -6.54
C VAL A 152 -0.57 -6.11 -7.43
N ALA A 153 0.70 -6.46 -7.59
CA ALA A 153 1.08 -7.63 -8.37
C ALA A 153 0.45 -8.93 -7.83
N THR A 154 0.43 -9.09 -6.50
CA THR A 154 -0.19 -10.23 -5.81
C THR A 154 -1.69 -10.31 -6.10
N TYR A 155 -2.40 -9.17 -6.02
CA TYR A 155 -3.83 -9.11 -6.31
C TYR A 155 -4.18 -9.49 -7.76
N TYR A 156 -3.40 -8.99 -8.72
CA TYR A 156 -3.60 -9.32 -10.14
C TYR A 156 -3.00 -10.68 -10.56
N GLY A 157 -2.36 -11.41 -9.64
CA GLY A 157 -1.82 -12.74 -9.91
C GLY A 157 -0.60 -12.74 -10.85
N VAL A 158 0.11 -11.61 -10.99
CA VAL A 158 1.28 -11.51 -11.87
C VAL A 158 2.58 -11.38 -11.08
N ARG A 159 3.70 -11.75 -11.70
CA ARG A 159 5.03 -11.46 -11.14
C ARG A 159 5.38 -10.00 -11.37
N THR A 160 6.09 -9.41 -10.40
CA THR A 160 6.61 -8.04 -10.50
C THR A 160 8.09 -8.01 -10.14
N GLU A 161 8.83 -7.20 -10.86
CA GLU A 161 10.19 -6.79 -10.57
C GLU A 161 10.20 -5.27 -10.48
N TYR A 162 10.95 -4.72 -9.53
CA TYR A 162 11.12 -3.27 -9.46
C TYR A 162 12.51 -2.91 -8.93
N ARG A 163 12.95 -1.71 -9.30
CA ARG A 163 14.19 -1.10 -8.80
C ARG A 163 13.92 0.34 -8.41
N GLN A 164 14.32 0.70 -7.19
CA GLN A 164 14.28 2.08 -6.74
C GLN A 164 15.55 2.83 -7.14
N THR A 165 15.44 3.70 -8.15
CA THR A 165 16.56 4.48 -8.70
C THR A 165 16.85 5.73 -7.88
N LEU A 166 15.82 6.44 -7.41
CA LEU A 166 15.92 7.63 -6.55
C LEU A 166 15.21 7.41 -5.22
N CYS A 167 15.67 8.04 -4.13
CA CYS A 167 15.03 7.93 -2.82
C CYS A 167 15.23 9.17 -1.93
N GLN A 168 14.13 9.67 -1.34
CA GLN A 168 14.16 10.79 -0.39
C GLN A 168 15.00 10.50 0.87
N HIS A 169 15.17 9.24 1.26
CA HIS A 169 16.07 8.86 2.35
C HIS A 169 17.55 8.95 1.98
N ARG A 170 17.88 8.92 0.68
CA ARG A 170 19.23 9.10 0.15
C ARG A 170 19.56 10.56 -0.21
N GLY A 171 18.63 11.49 0.03
CA GLY A 171 18.79 12.91 -0.28
C GLY A 171 18.20 13.35 -1.62
N ASP A 172 17.59 12.43 -2.38
CA ASP A 172 16.89 12.78 -3.62
C ASP A 172 15.60 13.57 -3.34
N ARG A 173 15.11 14.30 -4.36
CA ARG A 173 13.87 15.08 -4.23
C ARG A 173 12.61 14.21 -4.21
N THR A 174 12.65 13.07 -4.89
CA THR A 174 11.55 12.12 -5.07
C THR A 174 12.09 10.70 -4.88
N CYS A 175 11.19 9.74 -4.69
CA CYS A 175 11.51 8.34 -4.85
C CYS A 175 11.04 7.87 -6.23
N GLU A 176 11.91 7.25 -7.01
CA GLU A 176 11.59 6.77 -8.36
C GLU A 176 11.71 5.25 -8.39
N PHE A 177 10.68 4.58 -8.89
CA PHE A 177 10.60 3.13 -9.03
C PHE A 177 10.40 2.77 -10.50
N HIS A 178 11.32 1.97 -11.03
CA HIS A 178 11.18 1.33 -12.34
C HIS A 178 10.57 -0.04 -12.11
N ILE A 179 9.35 -0.25 -12.60
CA ILE A 179 8.52 -1.42 -12.32
C ILE A 179 8.29 -2.17 -13.63
N ARG A 180 8.41 -3.50 -13.58
CA ARG A 180 8.09 -4.42 -14.66
C ARG A 180 7.18 -5.50 -14.14
N PHE A 181 5.98 -5.58 -14.71
CA PHE A 181 5.06 -6.69 -14.54
C PHE A 181 5.31 -7.73 -15.62
N ALA A 182 5.34 -9.01 -15.23
CA ALA A 182 5.42 -10.08 -16.21
C ALA A 182 4.17 -10.04 -17.10
N GLU A 183 4.36 -10.22 -18.40
CA GLU A 183 3.24 -10.42 -19.32
C GLU A 183 2.51 -11.71 -18.92
N ASP A 184 1.18 -11.65 -18.93
CA ASP A 184 0.32 -12.80 -18.68
C ASP A 184 0.57 -13.79 -19.83
N SER A 185 1.48 -14.75 -19.61
CA SER A 185 1.75 -15.81 -20.56
C SER A 185 0.56 -16.76 -20.54
N GLY A 186 -0.51 -16.35 -21.23
CA GLY A 186 -1.71 -17.10 -21.57
C GLY A 186 -2.20 -18.08 -20.52
N ARG A 187 -3.36 -17.79 -19.92
CA ARG A 187 -4.35 -18.86 -19.76
C ARG A 187 -4.60 -19.43 -21.15
N ASP A 188 -3.88 -20.51 -21.46
CA ASP A 188 -4.03 -21.28 -22.67
C ASP A 188 -5.50 -21.68 -22.75
N SER A 189 -6.20 -21.07 -23.70
CA SER A 189 -7.55 -21.43 -24.10
C SER A 189 -7.46 -22.79 -24.78
N THR A 190 -7.36 -23.86 -23.98
CA THR A 190 -7.74 -25.19 -24.47
C THR A 190 -9.26 -25.26 -24.51
N ASP A 191 -9.82 -24.63 -25.54
CA ASP A 191 -11.09 -25.03 -26.16
C ASP A 191 -10.87 -26.43 -26.77
N GLY A 192 -10.87 -27.42 -25.89
CA GLY A 192 -10.74 -28.83 -26.19
C GLY A 192 -12.10 -29.43 -26.55
N ARG A 193 -12.62 -29.02 -27.70
CA ARG A 193 -13.63 -29.71 -28.48
C ARG A 193 -13.51 -31.25 -28.34
N ARG A 194 -14.42 -31.88 -27.61
CA ARG A 194 -14.76 -33.31 -27.79
C ARG A 194 -16.26 -33.52 -27.73
N SER A 195 -16.87 -33.36 -28.90
CA SER A 195 -17.98 -34.21 -29.30
C SER A 195 -17.47 -35.65 -29.43
N ALA A 196 -18.11 -36.55 -28.71
CA ALA A 196 -18.30 -37.95 -29.08
C ALA A 196 -19.56 -38.44 -28.35
#